data_AF-A0A7S0FU95-F1
#
_entry.id   AF-A0A7S0FU95-F1
#
_cell.length_a   1.000
_cell.length_b   1.000
_cell.length_c   1.000
_cell.angle_alpha   90.00
_cell.angle_beta   90.00
_cell.angle_gamma   90.00
#
_symmetry.space_group_name_H-M   'P 1'
#
loop_
_entity.id
_entity.type
_entity.pdbx_description
1 polymer ?
#
loop_
_entity_poly.entity_id
_entity_poly.type
_entity_poly.pdbx_seq_one_letter_code
_entity_poly.pdbx_strand_id
1 'polypeptide(L)'
;FDKTGTLTKQGLDFISAESFTDGKCCSESLPSEDLTKAMAVCHTLVKSDKEGLVGNQVDEVMFQASKAAMDCSNAKSVVITPQDGKPLRVIKRFEFDHHRM
;
A
#
# COMPACT_ATOMS: atom_id res chain seq x y z
N PHE A 1 11.27 15.55 -25.25
CA PHE A 1 11.94 15.52 -23.94
C PHE A 1 11.68 14.18 -23.31
N ASP A 2 12.72 13.54 -22.77
CA ASP A 2 12.53 12.40 -21.89
C ASP A 2 12.06 12.90 -20.52
N LYS A 3 11.12 12.19 -19.90
CA LYS A 3 10.49 12.62 -18.65
C LYS A 3 11.22 12.05 -17.45
N THR A 4 11.28 10.72 -17.33
CA THR A 4 11.74 10.04 -16.12
C THR A 4 13.25 9.84 -16.18
N GLY A 5 13.98 10.33 -15.17
CA GLY A 5 15.45 10.35 -15.15
C GLY A 5 16.05 11.62 -15.74
N THR A 6 15.25 12.47 -16.40
CA THR A 6 15.67 13.81 -16.87
C THR A 6 14.94 14.93 -16.14
N LEU A 7 13.60 14.93 -16.15
CA LEU A 7 12.78 15.94 -15.46
C LEU A 7 12.36 15.49 -14.05
N THR A 8 12.08 14.19 -13.88
CA THR A 8 11.70 13.62 -12.58
C THR A 8 12.71 12.59 -12.13
N LYS A 9 12.91 12.44 -10.81
CA LYS A 9 13.69 11.31 -10.29
C LYS A 9 13.02 9.98 -10.62
N GLN A 10 13.81 8.91 -10.61
CA GLN A 10 13.28 7.56 -10.63
C GLN A 10 12.60 7.25 -9.29
N GLY A 11 11.48 6.55 -9.35
CA GLY A 11 10.71 6.18 -8.17
C GLY A 11 9.64 7.17 -7.74
N LEU A 12 8.96 6.82 -6.66
CA LEU A 12 7.84 7.57 -6.09
C LEU A 12 8.10 7.82 -4.61
N ASP A 13 7.63 8.96 -4.12
CA ASP A 13 7.58 9.25 -2.69
C ASP A 13 6.12 9.34 -2.24
N PHE A 14 5.83 8.82 -1.05
CA PHE A 14 4.56 9.08 -0.40
C PHE A 14 4.60 10.48 0.21
N ILE A 15 3.64 11.33 -0.14
CA ILE A 15 3.54 12.69 0.40
C ILE A 15 2.43 12.77 1.46
N SER A 16 1.20 12.42 1.09
CA SER A 16 0.05 12.41 1.98
C SER A 16 -1.04 11.49 1.45
N ALA A 17 -1.96 11.13 2.34
CA ALA A 17 -3.23 10.52 1.99
C ALA A 17 -4.34 11.24 2.74
N GLU A 18 -5.36 11.67 2.04
CA GLU A 18 -6.48 12.43 2.60
C GLU A 18 -7.71 11.52 2.70
N SER A 19 -8.37 11.55 3.85
CA SER A 19 -9.62 10.82 4.05
C SER A 19 -10.80 11.71 3.68
N PHE A 20 -11.83 11.12 3.09
CA PHE A 20 -13.05 11.81 2.74
C PHE A 20 -14.20 11.31 3.59
N THR A 21 -14.75 12.19 4.42
CA THR A 21 -15.86 11.87 5.33
C THR A 21 -16.95 12.92 5.15
N ASP A 22 -18.21 12.48 5.03
CA ASP A 22 -19.39 13.36 4.95
C ASP A 22 -19.30 14.51 3.91
N GLY A 23 -18.76 14.21 2.72
CA GLY A 23 -18.71 15.19 1.63
C GLY A 23 -17.54 16.19 1.73
N LYS A 24 -16.60 16.01 2.67
CA LYS A 24 -15.46 16.91 2.87
C LYS A 24 -14.15 16.15 2.95
N CYS A 25 -13.10 16.76 2.40
CA CYS A 25 -11.74 16.29 2.65
C CYS A 25 -11.37 16.62 4.10
N CYS A 26 -11.08 15.59 4.88
CA CYS A 26 -10.50 15.74 6.20
C CYS A 26 -9.03 16.13 5.99
N SER A 27 -8.73 17.42 6.12
CA SER A 27 -7.34 17.93 6.12
C SER A 27 -6.61 17.62 7.43
N GLU A 28 -6.91 16.49 8.05
CA GLU A 28 -6.18 16.02 9.22
C GLU A 28 -4.77 15.63 8.79
N SER A 29 -3.79 15.84 9.66
CA SER A 29 -2.38 15.54 9.36
C SER A 29 -2.12 14.04 9.19
N LEU A 30 -3.09 13.19 9.52
CA LEU A 30 -2.99 11.74 9.46
C LEU A 30 -4.22 11.17 8.73
N PRO A 31 -4.05 10.12 7.91
CA PRO A 31 -5.16 9.41 7.30
C PRO A 31 -6.01 8.73 8.38
N SER A 32 -7.31 8.56 8.10
CA SER A 32 -8.22 7.80 8.95
C SER A 32 -7.72 6.36 9.15
N GLU A 33 -8.17 5.70 10.22
CA GLU A 33 -7.82 4.31 10.48
C GLU A 33 -8.21 3.38 9.33
N ASP A 34 -9.38 3.59 8.73
CA ASP A 34 -9.87 2.74 7.64
C ASP A 34 -9.07 2.95 6.36
N LEU A 35 -8.68 4.20 6.05
CA LEU A 35 -7.78 4.49 4.93
C LEU A 35 -6.40 3.87 5.18
N THR A 36 -5.87 3.97 6.39
CA THR A 36 -4.57 3.38 6.76
C THR A 36 -4.60 1.85 6.64
N LYS A 37 -5.69 1.21 7.08
CA LYS A 37 -5.90 -0.23 6.90
C LYS A 37 -5.99 -0.58 5.40
N ALA A 38 -6.71 0.20 4.60
CA ALA A 38 -6.82 -0.02 3.15
C ALA A 38 -5.45 0.07 2.45
N MET A 39 -4.66 1.10 2.78
CA MET A 39 -3.27 1.26 2.30
C MET A 39 -2.39 0.05 2.64
N ALA A 40 -2.63 -0.57 3.81
CA ALA A 40 -1.88 -1.73 4.26
C ALA A 40 -2.28 -3.04 3.56
N VAL A 41 -3.52 -3.22 3.09
CA VAL A 41 -4.01 -4.54 2.64
C VAL A 41 -4.44 -4.63 1.17
N CYS A 42 -4.80 -3.52 0.54
CA CYS A 42 -5.38 -3.50 -0.81
C CYS A 42 -4.31 -3.41 -1.90
N HIS A 43 -3.42 -4.40 -1.98
CA HIS A 43 -2.36 -4.46 -2.98
C HIS A 43 -2.01 -5.91 -3.37
N THR A 44 -1.19 -6.07 -4.40
CA THR A 44 -0.69 -7.38 -4.86
C THR A 44 0.76 -7.68 -4.46
N LEU A 45 1.40 -6.81 -3.66
CA LEU A 45 2.78 -7.00 -3.19
C LEU A 45 3.06 -8.39 -2.60
N VAL A 46 4.26 -8.89 -2.89
CA VAL A 46 4.79 -10.15 -2.40
C VAL A 46 6.14 -9.88 -1.72
N LYS A 47 6.44 -10.60 -0.64
CA LYS A 47 7.74 -10.54 0.03
C LYS A 47 8.74 -11.45 -0.68
N SER A 48 9.92 -10.92 -1.03
CA SER A 48 11.01 -11.69 -1.62
C SER A 48 11.86 -12.38 -0.54
N ASP A 49 12.42 -13.54 -0.86
CA ASP A 49 13.38 -14.26 0.00
C ASP A 49 14.69 -13.50 0.18
N LYS A 50 15.05 -12.65 -0.78
CA LYS A 50 16.30 -11.85 -0.79
C LYS A 50 16.15 -10.47 -0.15
N GLU A 51 15.15 -10.33 0.71
CA GLU A 51 14.68 -9.07 1.31
C GLU A 51 13.92 -8.16 0.32
N GLY A 52 12.98 -7.39 0.86
CA GLY A 52 12.17 -6.43 0.10
C GLY A 52 10.78 -6.91 -0.33
N LEU A 53 9.98 -5.96 -0.81
CA LEU A 53 8.67 -6.16 -1.40
C LEU A 53 8.80 -6.13 -2.93
N VAL A 54 8.04 -6.97 -3.61
CA VAL A 54 7.99 -7.05 -5.06
C VAL A 54 6.56 -6.78 -5.52
N GLY A 55 6.40 -5.83 -6.43
CA GLY A 55 5.12 -5.49 -7.06
C GLY A 55 5.15 -4.09 -7.65
N ASN A 56 3.99 -3.46 -7.78
CA ASN A 56 3.88 -2.10 -8.29
C ASN A 56 4.51 -1.12 -7.30
N GLN A 57 5.31 -0.17 -7.80
CA GLN A 57 5.99 0.82 -6.98
C GLN A 57 5.03 1.75 -6.23
N VAL A 58 3.85 2.04 -6.81
CA VAL A 58 2.80 2.82 -6.12
C VAL A 58 2.35 2.09 -4.85
N ASP A 59 2.08 0.78 -4.97
CA ASP A 59 1.65 -0.04 -3.86
C ASP A 59 2.76 -0.18 -2.81
N GLU A 60 4.01 -0.34 -3.24
CA GLU A 60 5.15 -0.48 -2.33
C GLU A 60 5.31 0.75 -1.44
N VAL A 61 5.32 1.93 -2.06
CA VAL A 61 5.45 3.21 -1.35
C VAL A 61 4.25 3.49 -0.44
N MET A 62 3.04 3.10 -0.87
CA MET A 62 1.83 3.20 -0.06
C MET A 62 1.85 2.24 1.14
N PHE A 63 2.26 0.99 0.94
CA PHE A 63 2.38 -0.01 2.00
C PHE A 63 3.42 0.42 3.04
N GLN A 64 4.59 0.91 2.59
CA GLN A 64 5.61 1.46 3.49
C GLN A 64 5.07 2.64 4.32
N ALA A 65 4.30 3.55 3.70
CA ALA A 65 3.70 4.67 4.39
C ALA A 65 2.66 4.27 5.45
N SER A 66 1.97 3.13 5.24
CA SER A 66 1.05 2.56 6.24
C SER A 66 1.74 2.02 7.50
N LYS A 67 3.07 1.86 7.45
CA LYS A 67 3.92 1.29 8.52
C LYS A 67 3.49 -0.13 8.96
N ALA A 68 2.72 -0.82 8.12
CA ALA A 68 2.30 -2.19 8.37
C ALA A 68 3.45 -3.17 8.14
N ALA A 69 3.38 -4.32 8.81
CA ALA A 69 4.30 -5.44 8.63
C ALA A 69 3.63 -6.57 7.85
N MET A 70 4.35 -7.17 6.90
CA MET A 70 3.91 -8.34 6.15
C MET A 70 4.68 -9.59 6.56
N ASP A 71 3.93 -10.60 6.99
CA ASP A 71 4.42 -11.95 7.24
C ASP A 71 3.94 -12.92 6.15
N CYS A 72 4.91 -13.55 5.50
CA CYS A 72 4.73 -14.56 4.46
C CYS A 72 5.39 -15.89 4.84
N SER A 73 5.74 -16.10 6.12
CA SER A 73 6.39 -17.33 6.61
C SER A 73 5.59 -18.60 6.30
N ASN A 74 4.27 -18.48 6.22
CA ASN A 74 3.40 -19.53 5.72
C ASN A 74 3.06 -19.30 4.24
N ALA A 75 3.57 -20.17 3.36
CA ALA A 75 3.34 -20.08 1.92
C ALA A 75 1.85 -20.04 1.49
N LYS A 76 0.92 -20.48 2.36
CA LYS A 76 -0.52 -20.50 2.08
C LYS A 76 -1.28 -19.31 2.68
N SER A 77 -0.64 -18.46 3.48
CA SER A 77 -1.33 -17.39 4.19
C SER A 77 -0.42 -16.18 4.37
N VAL A 78 -0.83 -15.05 3.78
CA VAL A 78 -0.19 -13.77 4.07
C VAL A 78 -0.94 -13.08 5.21
N VAL A 79 -0.20 -12.67 6.22
CA VAL A 79 -0.71 -11.90 7.36
C VAL A 79 -0.12 -10.50 7.30
N ILE A 80 -0.98 -9.50 7.42
CA ILE A 80 -0.62 -8.09 7.43
C ILE A 80 -0.98 -7.54 8.81
N THR A 81 -0.02 -6.96 9.51
CA THR A 81 -0.22 -6.37 10.83
C THR A 81 -0.08 -4.85 10.69
N PRO A 82 -1.19 -4.08 10.72
CA PRO A 82 -1.15 -2.63 10.76
C PRO A 82 -0.48 -2.15 12.06
N GLN A 83 0.11 -0.94 12.05
CA GLN A 83 0.89 -0.41 13.18
C GLN A 83 0.14 -0.47 14.53
N ASP A 84 -1.13 -0.08 14.56
CA ASP A 84 -1.97 -0.03 15.77
C ASP A 84 -3.13 -1.05 15.73
N GLY A 85 -3.03 -2.03 14.82
CA GLY A 85 -4.13 -2.88 14.42
C GLY A 85 -4.00 -4.34 14.85
N LYS A 86 -5.12 -5.06 14.76
CA LYS A 86 -5.11 -6.53 14.84
C LYS A 86 -4.54 -7.11 13.53
N PRO A 87 -3.83 -8.26 13.59
CA PRO A 87 -3.36 -8.95 12.40
C PRO A 87 -4.52 -9.31 11.46
N LEU A 88 -4.35 -9.01 10.18
CA LEU A 88 -5.32 -9.27 9.11
C LEU A 88 -4.78 -10.38 8.22
N ARG A 89 -5.60 -11.42 8.00
CA ARG A 89 -5.26 -12.51 7.08
C ARG A 89 -5.82 -12.20 5.71
N VAL A 90 -4.97 -12.24 4.70
CA VAL A 90 -5.39 -12.12 3.30
C VAL A 90 -6.09 -13.41 2.87
N ILE A 91 -7.39 -13.34 2.60
CA ILE A 91 -8.19 -14.49 2.15
C ILE A 91 -8.07 -14.66 0.64
N LYS A 92 -8.10 -13.55 -0.10
CA LYS A 92 -8.08 -13.53 -1.56
C LYS A 92 -7.51 -12.19 -2.03
N ARG A 93 -6.77 -12.24 -3.14
CA ARG A 93 -6.32 -11.05 -3.88
C ARG A 93 -6.96 -11.06 -5.26
N PHE A 94 -7.30 -9.88 -5.74
CA PHE A 94 -7.76 -9.67 -7.11
C PHE A 94 -6.68 -8.89 -7.86
N GLU A 95 -6.50 -9.23 -9.12
CA GLU A 95 -5.62 -8.47 -9.99
C GLU A 95 -6.30 -7.17 -10.42
N PHE A 96 -5.46 -6.19 -10.71
CA PHE A 96 -5.89 -4.94 -11.28
C PHE A 96 -6.29 -5.15 -12.75
N ASP A 97 -7.50 -4.75 -13.11
CA ASP A 97 -8.05 -4.88 -14.46
C ASP A 97 -8.32 -3.50 -15.06
N HIS A 98 -7.55 -3.14 -16.07
CA HIS A 98 -7.65 -1.86 -16.78
C HIS A 98 -8.99 -1.68 -17.49
N HIS A 99 -9.72 -2.75 -17.81
CA HIS A 99 -11.01 -2.68 -18.50
C HIS A 99 -12.19 -2.44 -17.56
N ARG A 100 -11.98 -2.56 -16.24
CA ARG A 100 -13.03 -2.43 -15.22
C ARG A 100 -12.89 -1.16 -14.35
N MET A 101 -11.93 -0.29 -14.69
CA MET A 101 -11.75 1.03 -14.09
C MET A 101 -12.12 2.15 -15.04
#